data_AF-K2F147-F1
#
_entry.id   AF-K2F147-F1
#
_cell.length_a   1.000
_cell.length_b   1.000
_cell.length_c   1.000
_cell.angle_alpha   90.00
_cell.angle_beta   90.00
_cell.angle_gamma   90.00
#
_symmetry.space_group_name_H-M   'P 1'
#
loop_
_entity.id
_entity.type
_entity.pdbx_description
1 polymer ?
#
loop_
_entity_poly.entity_id
_entity_poly.type
_entity_poly.pdbx_seq_one_letter_code
_entity_poly.pdbx_strand_id
1 'polypeptide(L)' 'MLNKINIEYPALIYKKNSFFIANCVMFNLSAIGRTEMQAIDNLERSMNKALEDYNISIIPIYENKYSKLI' A
#
# COMPACT_ATOMS: atom_id res chain seq x y z
N MET A 1 16.04 -5.27 22.28
CA MET A 1 15.30 -5.03 21.03
C MET A 1 14.18 -4.05 21.36
N LEU A 2 14.18 -2.87 20.75
CA LEU A 2 13.04 -1.95 20.89
C LEU A 2 11.82 -2.61 20.24
N ASN A 3 10.73 -2.73 20.99
CA ASN A 3 9.45 -3.18 20.43
C ASN A 3 9.01 -2.14 19.40
N LYS A 4 9.12 -2.48 18.12
CA LYS A 4 8.63 -1.62 17.04
C LYS A 4 7.12 -1.49 17.15
N ILE A 5 6.62 -0.28 16.91
CA ILE A 5 5.19 -0.02 16.89
C ILE A 5 4.66 -0.50 15.53
N ASN A 6 3.58 -1.28 15.56
CA ASN A 6 2.87 -1.68 14.35
C ASN A 6 1.96 -0.53 13.90
N ILE A 7 2.11 -0.09 12.65
CA ILE A 7 1.28 0.97 12.06
C ILE A 7 0.72 0.46 10.75
N GLU A 8 -0.58 0.65 10.58
CA GLU A 8 -1.28 0.25 9.37
C GLU A 8 -1.59 1.48 8.52
N TYR A 9 -1.24 1.43 7.23
CA TYR A 9 -1.52 2.52 6.30
C TYR A 9 -2.46 2.09 5.18
N PRO A 10 -3.53 2.87 4.91
CA PRO A 10 -4.39 2.61 3.78
C PRO A 10 -3.66 2.87 2.47
N ALA A 11 -3.85 1.97 1.50
CA ALA A 11 -3.38 2.17 0.13
C ALA A 11 -4.49 1.89 -0.88
N LEU A 12 -4.71 2.81 -1.82
CA LEU A 12 -5.63 2.61 -2.93
C LEU A 12 -5.02 1.61 -3.91
N ILE A 13 -5.76 0.53 -4.19
CA ILE A 13 -5.37 -0.52 -5.12
C ILE A 13 -6.23 -0.43 -6.37
N TYR A 14 -5.57 -0.25 -7.51
CA TYR A 14 -6.24 -0.14 -8.80
C TYR A 14 -5.39 -0.69 -9.93
N LYS A 15 -6.04 -1.09 -11.01
CA LYS A 15 -5.39 -1.59 -12.22
C LYS A 15 -5.17 -0.43 -13.19
N LYS A 16 -3.95 -0.31 -13.73
CA LYS A 16 -3.61 0.62 -14.79
C LYS A 16 -2.95 -0.15 -15.92
N ASN A 17 -3.65 -0.26 -17.06
CA ASN A 17 -3.24 -1.06 -18.21
C ASN A 17 -2.98 -2.53 -17.81
N SER A 18 -1.75 -3.02 -18.00
CA SER A 18 -1.32 -4.39 -17.68
C SER A 18 -0.72 -4.55 -16.27
N PHE A 19 -0.79 -3.52 -15.41
CA PHE A 19 -0.19 -3.53 -14.08
C PHE A 19 -1.19 -3.12 -13.00
N PHE A 20 -0.87 -3.46 -11.76
CA PHE A 20 -1.55 -3.00 -10.57
C PHE A 20 -0.69 -1.97 -9.85
N ILE A 21 -1.35 -0.98 -9.27
CA ILE A 21 -0.72 0.09 -8.51
C ILE A 21 -1.30 0.06 -7.10
N ALA A 22 -0.42 0.08 -6.10
CA ALA A 22 -0.75 0.34 -4.72
C ALA A 22 -0.26 1.76 -4.38
N ASN A 23 -1.18 2.66 -4.04
CA ASN A 23 -0.88 4.07 -3.79
C ASN A 23 -1.23 4.45 -2.34
N CYS A 24 -0.21 4.76 -1.54
CA CYS A 24 -0.39 5.34 -0.21
C CYS A 24 -0.31 6.87 -0.31
N VAL A 25 -1.48 7.51 -0.36
CA VAL A 25 -1.59 8.97 -0.51
C VAL A 25 -0.92 9.71 0.65
N MET A 26 -1.00 9.17 1.87
CA MET A 26 -0.41 9.76 3.07
C MET A 26 1.10 9.96 2.97
N PHE A 27 1.79 9.12 2.21
CA PHE A 27 3.25 9.17 2.01
C PHE A 27 3.67 9.63 0.63
N ASN A 28 2.71 10.01 -0.23
CA ASN A 28 2.96 10.29 -1.64
C ASN A 28 3.83 9.19 -2.30
N LEU A 29 3.56 7.92 -1.93
CA LEU A 29 4.35 6.77 -2.35
C LEU A 29 3.45 5.80 -3.10
N SER A 30 3.97 5.26 -4.20
CA SER A 30 3.28 4.25 -5.00
C SER A 30 4.23 3.13 -5.36
N ALA A 31 3.70 1.91 -5.42
CA ALA A 31 4.40 0.75 -5.92
C ALA A 31 3.59 0.04 -7.00
N ILE A 32 4.29 -0.64 -7.90
CA ILE A 32 3.72 -1.30 -9.08
C ILE A 32 3.93 -2.80 -8.95
N GLY A 33 2.96 -3.60 -9.39
CA GLY A 33 3.05 -5.06 -9.49
C GLY A 33 2.31 -5.60 -10.72
N ARG A 34 2.68 -6.81 -11.13
CA ARG A 34 1.95 -7.62 -12.14
C ARG A 34 0.65 -8.20 -11.57
N THR A 35 0.57 -8.32 -10.25
CA THR A 35 -0.64 -8.69 -9.50
C THR A 35 -0.90 -7.65 -8.40
N GLU A 36 -2.13 -7.62 -7.87
CA GLU A 36 -2.49 -6.76 -6.73
C GLU A 36 -1.56 -7.00 -5.54
N MET A 37 -1.40 -8.27 -5.16
CA MET A 37 -0.53 -8.68 -4.05
C MET A 37 0.91 -8.22 -4.26
N GLN A 38 1.44 -8.34 -5.48
CA GLN A 38 2.80 -7.86 -5.76
C GLN A 38 2.92 -6.34 -5.59
N ALA A 39 1.90 -5.57 -5.98
CA ALA A 39 1.91 -4.12 -5.80
C ALA A 39 1.88 -3.75 -4.30
N ILE A 40 1.05 -4.45 -3.52
CA ILE A 40 0.94 -4.29 -2.06
C ILE A 40 2.28 -4.64 -1.38
N ASP A 41 2.85 -5.81 -1.66
CA ASP A 41 4.12 -6.26 -1.06
C ASP A 41 5.29 -5.33 -1.40
N ASN A 42 5.29 -4.77 -2.62
CA ASN A 42 6.32 -3.82 -3.04
C ASN A 42 6.17 -2.48 -2.28
N LEU A 43 4.94 -2.03 -2.04
CA LEU A 43 4.67 -0.84 -1.25
C LEU A 43 5.07 -1.04 0.21
N GLU A 44 4.64 -2.15 0.82
CA GLU A 44 4.95 -2.49 2.20
C GLU A 44 6.46 -2.57 2.44
N ARG A 45 7.21 -3.24 1.56
CA ARG A 45 8.68 -3.29 1.64
C ARG A 45 9.32 -1.92 1.51
N SER A 46 8.80 -1.07 0.62
CA SER A 46 9.32 0.29 0.43
C SER A 46 9.08 1.16 1.67
N MET A 47 7.91 1.04 2.30
CA MET A 47 7.58 1.78 3.52
C MET A 47 8.37 1.27 4.74
N ASN A 48 8.49 -0.05 4.92
CA ASN A 48 9.31 -0.62 6.01
C ASN A 48 10.80 -0.25 5.88
N LYS A 49 11.31 -0.07 4.65
CA LYS A 49 12.66 0.43 4.42
C LYS A 49 12.81 1.93 4.70
N ALA A 50 11.77 2.72 4.44
CA ALA A 50 11.80 4.15 4.70
C ALA A 50 11.55 4.50 6.18
N LEU A 51 10.81 3.66 6.90
CA LEU A 51 10.36 3.85 8.27
C LEU A 51 10.86 2.71 9.16
N GLU A 52 12.18 2.56 9.25
CA GLU A 52 12.83 1.39 9.88
C GLU A 52 12.48 1.22 11.37
N ASP A 53 12.03 2.27 12.07
CA ASP A 53 11.63 2.21 13.48
C ASP A 53 10.24 1.59 13.71
N TYR A 54 9.48 1.40 12.64
CA TYR A 54 8.11 0.91 12.68
C TYR A 54 7.97 -0.42 11.94
N ASN A 55 6.95 -1.19 12.30
CA ASN A 55 6.49 -2.31 11.49
C ASN A 55 5.27 -1.83 10.71
N ILE A 56 5.45 -1.59 9.42
CA ILE A 56 4.39 -1.07 8.56
C ILE A 56 3.63 -2.22 7.91
N SER A 57 2.30 -2.18 7.97
CA SER A 57 1.42 -3.02 7.17
C SER A 57 0.54 -2.17 6.25
N ILE A 58 0.16 -2.73 5.10
CA ILE A 58 -0.72 -2.05 4.14
C ILE A 58 -2.16 -2.57 4.27
N ILE A 59 -3.12 -1.65 4.46
CA ILE A 59 -4.56 -1.96 4.37
C ILE A 59 -5.03 -1.61 2.95
N PRO A 60 -5.34 -2.60 2.11
CA PRO A 60 -5.77 -2.34 0.74
C PRO A 60 -7.20 -1.77 0.69
N ILE A 61 -7.35 -0.66 -0.03
CA ILE A 61 -8.62 -0.03 -0.36
C ILE A 61 -8.87 -0.22 -1.86
N TYR A 62 -9.95 -0.91 -2.23
CA TYR A 62 -10.28 -1.19 -3.62
C TYR A 62 -11.30 -0.17 -4.15
N GLU A 63 -11.06 0.34 -5.36
CA GLU A 63 -11.89 1.34 -6.04
C GLU A 63 -13.39 0.94 -6.09
N ASN A 64 -13.68 -0.35 -6.27
CA ASN A 64 -15.04 -0.87 -6.38
C ASN A 64 -15.87 -0.81 -5.07
N LYS A 65 -15.25 -0.49 -3.92
CA LYS A 65 -15.98 -0.28 -2.66
C LYS A 65 -16.61 1.11 -2.54
N TYR A 66 -16.20 2.09 -3.36
CA TYR A 66 -16.65 3.49 -3.24
C TYR A 66 -17.34 4.02 -4.49
N SER A 67 -17.39 3.26 -5.58
CA SER A 67 -18.12 3.61 -6.81
C SER A 67 -19.65 3.66 -6.67
N LYS A 68 -20.21 3.32 -5.48
CA LYS A 68 -21.62 3.49 -5.14
C LYS A 68 -21.95 4.79 -4.39
N LEU A 69 -20.96 5.64 -4.13
CA LEU A 69 -21.13 6.88 -3.35
C LEU A 69 -21.02 8.16 -4.19
N ILE A 70 -21.04 8.04 -5.52
CA ILE A 70 -21.04 9.15 -6.47
C ILE A 70 -22.24 9.01 -7.40
#